data_AF-A0A4R4PAD8-F1
#
_entry.id   AF-A0A4R4PAD8-F1
#
_cell.length_a   1.000
_cell.length_b   1.000
_cell.length_c   1.000
_cell.angle_alpha   90.00
_cell.angle_beta   90.00
_cell.angle_gamma   90.00
#
_symmetry.space_group_name_H-M   'P 1'
#
loop_
_entity.id
_entity.type
_entity.pdbx_description
1 polymer ?
#
loop_
_entity_poly.entity_id
_entity_poly.type
_entity_poly.pdbx_seq_one_letter_code
_entity_poly.pdbx_strand_id
1 'polypeptide(L)'
;MNDHETPTDDDIERLAGELHERVRALNHLAQGPPGLTEPAAAYTVLGNLAQTSFRLAQTAEQIDVFLTRELDAGRLAHDQSDDPVPAVTTVHNALARATEQAAELGDGFRRAASALAPIHALDKGEGASLDEHAGVTLVGRGDAQVGSAGEDFPRTIGEVLPSADPAVDVPPELRSPPQPPHPRRGR
;
A
#
# COMPACT_ATOMS: atom_id res chain seq x y z
N MET A 1 -1.80 1.46 37.94
CA MET A 1 -0.62 0.61 37.75
C MET A 1 -1.06 -0.41 36.73
N ASN A 2 -0.78 -0.15 35.46
CA ASN A 2 -1.22 -1.02 34.38
C ASN A 2 -0.13 -2.07 34.25
N ASP A 3 -0.40 -3.26 34.78
CA ASP A 3 0.40 -4.43 34.44
C ASP A 3 0.28 -4.60 32.92
N HIS A 4 1.35 -4.25 32.21
CA HIS A 4 1.44 -4.56 30.79
C HIS A 4 1.57 -6.09 30.72
N GLU A 5 0.45 -6.77 30.48
CA GLU A 5 0.44 -8.18 30.06
C GLU A 5 1.49 -8.32 28.96
N THR A 6 2.56 -9.06 29.27
CA THR A 6 3.61 -9.33 28.30
C THR A 6 3.02 -10.34 27.32
N PRO A 7 2.91 -10.01 26.02
CA PRO A 7 2.37 -10.93 25.04
C PRO A 7 3.14 -12.25 25.07
N THR A 8 2.40 -13.36 25.09
CA THR A 8 2.96 -14.72 25.20
C THR A 8 3.05 -15.40 23.84
N ASP A 9 3.75 -16.53 23.75
CA ASP A 9 3.74 -17.37 22.55
C ASP A 9 2.30 -17.82 22.20
N ASP A 10 1.48 -18.14 23.21
CA ASP A 10 0.06 -18.47 23.06
C ASP A 10 -0.73 -17.34 22.38
N ASP A 11 -0.40 -16.07 22.66
CA ASP A 11 -1.03 -14.93 22.00
C ASP A 11 -0.66 -14.83 20.52
N ILE A 12 0.59 -15.12 20.18
CA ILE A 12 1.09 -15.12 18.80
C ILE A 12 0.39 -16.24 18.01
N GLU A 13 0.34 -17.45 18.58
CA GLU A 13 -0.35 -18.60 17.97
C GLU A 13 -1.84 -18.34 17.77
N ARG A 14 -2.52 -17.79 18.78
CA ARG A 14 -3.93 -17.41 18.69
C ARG A 14 -4.17 -16.39 17.58
N LEU A 15 -3.36 -15.34 17.51
CA LEU A 15 -3.49 -14.31 16.46
C LEU A 15 -3.25 -14.88 15.06
N ALA A 16 -2.29 -15.79 14.90
CA ALA A 16 -2.06 -16.49 13.63
C ALA A 16 -3.27 -17.34 13.22
N GLY A 17 -3.88 -18.05 14.17
CA GLY A 17 -5.12 -18.80 13.96
C GLY A 17 -6.31 -17.91 13.60
N GLU A 18 -6.49 -16.78 14.29
CA GLU A 18 -7.52 -15.80 13.97
C GLU A 18 -7.33 -15.23 12.55
N LEU A 19 -6.10 -14.91 12.15
CA LEU A 19 -5.81 -14.44 10.80
C LEU A 19 -6.23 -15.47 9.74
N HIS A 20 -5.92 -16.75 9.94
CA HIS A 20 -6.34 -17.83 9.05
C HIS A 20 -7.87 -17.86 8.88
N GLU A 21 -8.61 -17.82 9.99
CA GLU A 21 -10.08 -17.85 9.95
C GLU A 21 -10.68 -16.59 9.33
N ARG A 22 -10.07 -15.42 9.53
CA ARG A 22 -10.50 -14.17 8.90
C ARG A 22 -10.32 -14.19 7.39
N VAL A 23 -9.20 -14.74 6.89
CA VAL A 23 -8.97 -14.92 5.45
C VAL A 23 -9.99 -15.90 4.88
N ARG A 24 -10.27 -17.01 5.57
CA ARG A 24 -11.29 -17.97 5.17
C ARG A 24 -12.69 -17.31 5.09
N ALA A 25 -13.07 -16.56 6.10
CA ALA A 25 -14.35 -15.83 6.12
C ALA A 25 -14.44 -14.80 4.99
N LEU A 26 -13.36 -14.05 4.74
CA LEU A 26 -13.27 -13.10 3.63
C LEU A 26 -13.49 -13.81 2.28
N ASN A 27 -12.82 -14.93 2.04
CA ASN A 27 -12.97 -15.70 0.81
C ASN A 27 -14.41 -16.21 0.62
N HIS A 28 -15.05 -16.69 1.68
CA HIS A 28 -16.45 -17.10 1.63
C HIS A 28 -17.40 -15.94 1.32
N LEU A 29 -17.21 -14.77 1.92
CA LEU A 29 -18.03 -13.60 1.66
C LEU A 29 -17.82 -13.02 0.26
N ALA A 30 -16.59 -13.07 -0.27
CA ALA A 30 -16.28 -12.60 -1.61
C ALA A 30 -16.89 -13.49 -2.70
N GLN A 31 -16.98 -14.81 -2.47
CA GLN A 31 -17.52 -15.79 -3.42
C GLN A 31 -19.03 -16.06 -3.27
N GLY A 32 -19.57 -15.96 -2.05
CA GLY A 32 -20.97 -16.30 -1.75
C GLY A 32 -21.95 -15.22 -2.22
N PRO A 33 -23.25 -15.53 -2.44
CA PRO A 33 -24.23 -14.52 -2.86
C PRO A 33 -24.51 -13.48 -1.74
N PRO A 34 -24.62 -12.17 -2.05
CA PRO A 34 -24.43 -11.55 -3.37
C PRO A 34 -22.96 -11.30 -3.73
N GLY A 35 -22.04 -11.46 -2.79
CA GLY A 35 -20.60 -11.32 -3.00
C GLY A 35 -20.16 -9.87 -2.98
N LEU A 36 -19.06 -9.58 -3.67
CA LEU A 36 -18.68 -8.21 -3.98
C LEU A 36 -19.67 -7.63 -5.00
N THR A 37 -20.42 -6.61 -4.59
CA THR A 37 -21.45 -5.96 -5.44
C THR A 37 -20.98 -4.65 -6.07
N GLU A 38 -19.99 -3.99 -5.47
CA GLU A 38 -19.53 -2.65 -5.85
C GLU A 38 -18.02 -2.62 -6.11
N PRO A 39 -17.56 -1.96 -7.20
CA PRO A 39 -16.13 -1.76 -7.46
C PRO A 39 -15.39 -1.07 -6.30
N ALA A 40 -16.03 -0.13 -5.60
CA ALA A 40 -15.45 0.56 -4.45
C ALA A 40 -15.16 -0.40 -3.27
N ALA A 41 -16.01 -1.41 -3.07
CA ALA A 41 -15.77 -2.43 -2.05
C ALA A 41 -14.57 -3.31 -2.43
N ALA A 42 -14.48 -3.73 -3.70
CA ALA A 42 -13.34 -4.49 -4.21
C ALA A 42 -12.02 -3.69 -4.10
N TYR A 43 -12.05 -2.38 -4.39
CA TYR A 43 -10.89 -1.49 -4.21
C TYR A 43 -10.39 -1.48 -2.76
N THR A 44 -11.32 -1.34 -1.82
CA THR A 44 -11.01 -1.33 -0.38
C THR A 44 -10.42 -2.66 0.07
N VAL A 45 -11.00 -3.78 -0.38
CA VAL A 45 -10.50 -5.13 -0.08
C VAL A 45 -9.09 -5.31 -0.62
N LEU A 46 -8.82 -4.93 -1.88
CA LEU A 46 -7.48 -5.02 -2.47
C LEU A 46 -6.46 -4.17 -1.72
N GLY A 47 -6.81 -2.95 -1.32
CA GLY A 47 -5.93 -2.09 -0.51
C GLY A 47 -5.58 -2.70 0.85
N ASN A 48 -6.56 -3.29 1.54
CA ASN A 48 -6.33 -3.96 2.83
C ASN A 48 -5.51 -5.24 2.68
N LEU A 49 -5.74 -6.03 1.62
CA LEU A 49 -4.95 -7.21 1.32
C LEU A 49 -3.50 -6.85 0.98
N ALA A 50 -3.27 -5.75 0.25
CA ALA A 50 -1.92 -5.25 -0.01
C ALA A 50 -1.15 -4.98 1.30
N GLN A 51 -1.76 -4.24 2.22
CA GLN A 51 -1.17 -3.95 3.53
C GLN A 51 -0.93 -5.22 4.34
N THR A 52 -1.88 -6.16 4.30
CA THR A 52 -1.78 -7.45 4.99
C THR A 52 -0.58 -8.24 4.49
N SER A 53 -0.38 -8.32 3.17
CA SER A 53 0.77 -9.02 2.59
C SER A 53 2.11 -8.44 3.02
N PHE A 54 2.25 -7.11 3.10
CA PHE A 54 3.49 -6.51 3.63
C PHE A 54 3.71 -6.82 5.12
N ARG A 55 2.65 -6.92 5.91
CA ARG A 55 2.74 -7.33 7.33
C ARG A 55 3.08 -8.81 7.49
N LEU A 56 2.65 -9.66 6.56
CA LEU A 56 3.07 -11.06 6.52
C LEU A 56 4.58 -11.18 6.26
N ALA A 57 5.12 -10.36 5.34
CA ALA A 57 6.57 -10.28 5.11
C ALA A 57 7.31 -9.88 6.39
N GLN A 58 6.84 -8.85 7.08
CA GLN A 58 7.39 -8.42 8.38
C GLN A 58 7.33 -9.54 9.43
N THR A 59 6.23 -10.28 9.50
CA THR A 59 6.08 -11.39 10.45
C THR A 59 7.10 -12.51 10.16
N ALA A 60 7.33 -12.83 8.88
CA ALA A 60 8.34 -13.81 8.48
C ALA A 60 9.76 -13.35 8.87
N GLU A 61 10.09 -12.08 8.66
CA GLU A 61 11.38 -11.50 9.12
C GLU A 61 11.53 -11.57 10.64
N GLN A 62 10.46 -11.34 11.41
CA GLN A 62 10.51 -11.43 12.87
C GLN A 62 10.78 -12.86 13.36
N ILE A 63 10.17 -13.86 12.72
CA ILE A 63 10.43 -15.28 13.01
C ILE A 63 11.89 -15.63 12.65
N ASP A 64 12.40 -15.11 11.53
CA ASP A 64 13.79 -15.32 11.09
C ASP A 64 14.82 -14.79 12.11
N VAL A 65 14.58 -13.57 12.61
CA VAL A 65 15.39 -12.93 13.66
C VAL A 65 15.31 -13.71 14.97
N PHE A 66 14.12 -14.20 15.33
CA PHE A 66 13.95 -15.05 16.51
C PHE A 66 14.81 -16.31 16.41
N LEU A 67 14.73 -17.05 15.31
CA LEU A 67 15.49 -18.29 15.12
C LEU A 67 17.00 -18.05 15.15
N THR A 68 17.47 -16.97 14.54
CA THR A 68 18.89 -16.57 14.61
C THR A 68 19.33 -16.38 16.06
N ARG A 69 18.55 -15.63 16.85
CA ARG A 69 18.85 -15.37 18.27
C ARG A 69 18.84 -16.65 19.12
N GLU A 70 17.91 -17.57 18.86
CA GLU A 70 17.84 -18.83 19.60
C GLU A 70 19.00 -19.77 19.22
N LEU A 71 19.39 -19.80 17.94
CA LEU A 71 20.54 -20.57 17.46
C LEU A 71 21.85 -20.06 18.06
N ASP A 72 22.09 -18.74 17.99
CA ASP A 72 23.29 -18.10 18.53
C ASP A 72 23.44 -18.31 20.04
N ALA A 73 22.32 -18.45 20.75
CA ALA A 73 22.30 -18.72 22.17
C ALA A 73 22.39 -20.21 22.53
N GLY A 74 22.48 -21.11 21.54
CA GLY A 74 22.53 -22.55 21.76
C GLY A 74 21.26 -23.13 22.39
N ARG A 75 20.10 -22.48 22.18
CA ARG A 75 18.80 -22.91 22.74
C ARG A 75 17.99 -23.80 21.80
N LEU A 76 18.50 -24.07 20.60
CA LEU A 76 17.88 -24.95 19.62
C LEU A 76 18.53 -26.33 19.66
N ALA A 77 17.71 -27.37 19.48
CA ALA A 77 18.12 -28.75 19.30
C ALA A 77 17.36 -29.34 18.09
N HIS A 78 17.84 -30.46 17.57
CA HIS A 78 17.19 -31.14 16.45
C HIS A 78 16.95 -32.61 16.81
N ASP A 79 15.72 -33.09 16.62
CA ASP A 79 15.30 -34.40 17.11
C ASP A 79 16.03 -35.58 16.43
N GLN A 80 16.56 -35.36 15.22
CA GLN A 80 17.19 -36.40 14.39
C GLN A 80 18.70 -36.18 14.18
N SER A 81 19.29 -35.11 14.73
CA SER A 81 20.72 -34.82 14.61
C SER A 81 21.24 -33.99 15.78
N ASP A 82 22.51 -34.16 16.12
CA ASP A 82 23.14 -33.39 17.20
C ASP A 82 23.37 -31.90 16.83
N ASP A 83 23.28 -31.56 15.55
CA ASP A 83 23.46 -30.20 15.04
C ASP A 83 22.15 -29.64 14.45
N PRO A 84 21.57 -28.56 15.02
CA PRO A 84 20.39 -27.90 14.48
C PRO A 84 20.67 -26.95 13.31
N VAL A 85 21.93 -26.58 13.05
CA VAL A 85 22.30 -25.56 12.05
C VAL A 85 21.76 -25.86 10.64
N PRO A 86 21.84 -27.09 10.10
CA PRO A 86 21.33 -27.36 8.75
C PRO A 86 19.80 -27.18 8.64
N ALA A 87 19.06 -27.55 9.69
CA ALA A 87 17.61 -27.41 9.73
C ALA A 87 17.21 -25.93 9.80
N VAL A 88 17.86 -25.16 10.69
CA VAL A 88 17.63 -23.73 10.84
C VAL A 88 17.98 -22.97 9.57
N THR A 89 19.09 -23.31 8.90
CA THR A 89 19.45 -22.76 7.58
C THR A 89 18.37 -23.01 6.53
N THR A 90 17.74 -24.19 6.55
CA THR A 90 16.63 -24.51 5.64
C THR A 90 15.42 -23.63 5.93
N VAL A 91 15.10 -23.38 7.20
CA VAL A 91 14.02 -22.48 7.61
C VAL A 91 14.31 -21.03 7.19
N HIS A 92 15.52 -20.51 7.43
CA HIS A 92 15.92 -19.17 6.99
C HIS A 92 15.72 -18.96 5.48
N ASN A 93 16.15 -19.93 4.66
CA ASN A 93 15.94 -19.88 3.21
C ASN A 93 14.45 -19.89 2.82
N ALA A 94 13.62 -20.61 3.56
CA ALA A 94 12.18 -20.64 3.32
C ALA A 94 11.51 -19.32 3.72
N LEU A 95 11.88 -18.74 4.87
CA LEU A 95 11.37 -17.46 5.35
C LEU A 95 11.77 -16.31 4.42
N ALA A 96 13.02 -16.27 3.96
CA ALA A 96 13.47 -15.27 2.98
C ALA A 96 12.60 -15.28 1.71
N ARG A 97 12.31 -16.47 1.17
CA ARG A 97 11.42 -16.63 0.01
C ARG A 97 9.98 -16.21 0.33
N ALA A 98 9.48 -16.55 1.52
CA ALA A 98 8.13 -16.16 1.94
C ALA A 98 8.01 -14.63 2.06
N THR A 99 9.03 -13.95 2.58
CA THR A 99 9.10 -12.48 2.66
C THR A 99 9.03 -11.85 1.27
N GLU A 100 9.85 -12.33 0.32
CA GLU A 100 9.82 -11.85 -1.07
C GLU A 100 8.45 -12.07 -1.73
N GLN A 101 7.89 -13.27 -1.59
CA GLN A 101 6.57 -13.61 -2.16
C GLN A 101 5.44 -12.78 -1.56
N ALA A 102 5.48 -12.53 -0.25
CA ALA A 102 4.49 -11.69 0.41
C ALA A 102 4.58 -10.23 -0.03
N ALA A 103 5.79 -9.69 -0.21
CA ALA A 103 5.98 -8.36 -0.78
C ALA A 103 5.47 -8.27 -2.22
N GLU A 104 5.78 -9.26 -3.07
CA GLU A 104 5.30 -9.33 -4.44
C GLU A 104 3.76 -9.40 -4.50
N LEU A 105 3.15 -10.20 -3.62
CA LEU A 105 1.69 -10.28 -3.49
C LEU A 105 1.08 -8.93 -3.09
N GLY A 106 1.71 -8.22 -2.14
CA GLY A 106 1.30 -6.89 -1.73
C GLY A 106 1.33 -5.89 -2.89
N ASP A 107 2.39 -5.92 -3.68
CA ASP A 107 2.49 -5.13 -4.90
C ASP A 107 1.46 -5.51 -5.97
N GLY A 108 1.16 -6.80 -6.11
CA GLY A 108 0.11 -7.30 -6.99
C GLY A 108 -1.26 -6.74 -6.63
N PHE A 109 -1.64 -6.80 -5.35
CA PHE A 109 -2.90 -6.22 -4.88
C PHE A 109 -2.96 -4.71 -5.04
N ARG A 110 -1.85 -4.00 -4.75
CA ARG A 110 -1.78 -2.55 -4.96
C ARG A 110 -1.96 -2.17 -6.43
N ARG A 111 -1.31 -2.89 -7.34
CA ARG A 111 -1.48 -2.71 -8.79
C ARG A 111 -2.92 -2.95 -9.23
N ALA A 112 -3.54 -4.02 -8.72
CA ALA A 112 -4.95 -4.32 -9.01
C ALA A 112 -5.89 -3.21 -8.49
N ALA A 113 -5.68 -2.71 -7.28
CA ALA A 113 -6.45 -1.59 -6.74
C ALA A 113 -6.31 -0.33 -7.60
N SER A 114 -5.09 0.02 -8.01
CA SER A 114 -4.85 1.16 -8.91
C SER A 114 -5.55 1.00 -10.27
N ALA A 115 -5.55 -0.21 -10.84
CA ALA A 115 -6.24 -0.50 -12.09
C ALA A 115 -7.77 -0.45 -11.95
N LEU A 116 -8.29 -0.75 -10.75
CA LEU A 116 -9.71 -0.71 -10.43
C LEU A 116 -10.21 0.72 -10.12
N ALA A 117 -9.34 1.63 -9.70
CA ALA A 117 -9.69 2.99 -9.29
C ALA A 117 -10.61 3.78 -10.27
N PRO A 118 -10.45 3.71 -11.61
CA PRO A 118 -11.34 4.42 -12.53
C PRO A 118 -12.68 3.71 -12.80
N ILE A 119 -12.86 2.47 -12.33
CA ILE A 119 -14.04 1.65 -12.60
C ILE A 119 -15.13 1.96 -11.56
N HIS A 120 -16.31 2.37 -12.04
CA HIS A 120 -17.48 2.65 -11.22
C HIS A 120 -18.68 1.80 -11.67
N ALA A 121 -19.62 1.56 -10.76
CA ALA A 121 -20.87 0.92 -11.11
C ALA A 121 -21.73 1.87 -11.95
N LEU A 122 -22.44 1.32 -12.94
CA LEU A 122 -23.46 2.06 -13.67
C LEU A 122 -24.74 2.08 -12.83
N ASP A 123 -25.31 3.26 -12.62
CA ASP A 123 -26.65 3.33 -12.04
C ASP A 123 -27.62 2.64 -13.00
N LYS A 124 -28.42 1.71 -12.47
CA LYS A 124 -29.39 0.91 -13.26
C LYS A 124 -30.48 1.76 -13.96
N GLY A 125 -30.43 3.09 -13.85
CA GLY A 125 -31.36 4.05 -14.45
C GLY A 125 -30.80 4.95 -15.56
N GLU A 126 -29.49 4.96 -15.85
CA GLU A 126 -28.93 5.91 -16.84
C GLU A 126 -28.91 5.38 -18.29
N GLY A 127 -29.20 4.09 -18.50
CA GLY A 127 -29.22 3.47 -19.83
C GLY A 127 -30.45 3.76 -20.69
N ALA A 128 -31.45 4.50 -20.18
CA ALA A 128 -32.70 4.79 -20.91
C ALA A 128 -32.79 6.23 -21.46
N SER A 129 -31.87 7.13 -21.08
CA SER A 129 -32.07 8.57 -21.29
C SER A 129 -31.19 9.19 -22.39
N LEU A 130 -30.35 8.42 -23.08
CA LEU A 130 -29.44 8.95 -24.11
C LEU A 130 -29.96 8.83 -25.56
N ASP A 131 -31.18 8.32 -25.77
CA ASP A 131 -31.79 8.22 -27.12
C ASP A 131 -32.85 9.30 -27.43
N GLU A 132 -33.18 10.22 -26.51
CA GLU A 132 -34.31 11.16 -26.68
C GLU A 132 -33.93 12.59 -27.13
N HIS A 133 -32.66 12.85 -27.48
CA HIS A 133 -32.22 14.19 -27.92
C HIS A 133 -31.49 14.26 -29.27
N ALA A 134 -31.76 13.30 -30.18
CA ALA A 134 -31.41 13.43 -31.59
C ALA A 134 -32.59 13.99 -32.40
N GLY A 135 -33.04 15.20 -32.08
CA GLY A 135 -34.24 15.77 -32.69
C GLY A 135 -34.42 17.27 -32.51
N VAL A 136 -33.38 18.09 -32.68
CA VAL A 136 -33.56 19.54 -32.88
C VAL A 136 -32.71 20.01 -34.06
N THR A 137 -33.40 20.22 -35.18
CA THR A 137 -32.87 20.86 -36.38
C THR A 137 -32.76 22.37 -36.20
N LEU A 138 -31.60 22.91 -36.55
CA LEU A 138 -31.22 24.31 -36.75
C LEU A 138 -32.33 25.26 -37.26
N VAL A 139 -32.50 26.39 -36.57
CA VAL A 139 -32.76 27.70 -37.20
C VAL A 139 -31.92 28.75 -36.47
N GLY A 140 -31.10 29.48 -37.22
CA GLY A 140 -30.01 30.29 -36.69
C GLY A 140 -30.34 31.73 -36.30
N ARG A 141 -29.24 32.47 -36.11
CA ARG A 141 -29.03 33.93 -36.21
C ARG A 141 -28.71 34.62 -34.89
N GLY A 142 -27.55 35.26 -34.86
CA GLY A 142 -27.29 36.42 -34.00
C GLY A 142 -25.94 36.33 -33.31
N ASP A 143 -24.99 37.14 -33.79
CA ASP A 143 -23.66 37.36 -33.22
C ASP A 143 -23.69 37.54 -31.69
N ALA A 144 -23.02 36.63 -30.98
CA ALA A 144 -22.64 36.85 -29.58
C ALA A 144 -21.11 37.01 -29.55
N GLN A 145 -20.67 38.27 -29.42
CA GLN A 145 -19.30 38.60 -29.09
C GLN A 145 -18.92 37.93 -27.77
N VAL A 146 -18.00 36.98 -27.82
CA VAL A 146 -17.33 36.43 -26.65
C VAL A 146 -16.32 37.47 -26.20
N GLY A 147 -16.66 38.23 -25.14
CA GLY A 147 -15.71 39.07 -24.43
C GLY A 147 -14.58 38.22 -23.86
N SER A 148 -13.34 38.69 -24.02
CA SER A 148 -12.14 38.04 -23.50
C SER A 148 -12.28 37.77 -22.00
N ALA A 149 -12.18 36.50 -21.59
CA ALA A 149 -12.19 36.06 -20.18
C ALA A 149 -10.87 36.37 -19.46
N GLY A 150 -10.39 37.61 -19.58
CA GLY A 150 -9.13 38.08 -18.99
C GLY A 150 -9.29 38.81 -17.65
N GLU A 151 -10.49 39.21 -17.27
CA GLU A 151 -10.70 40.15 -16.14
C GLU A 151 -11.35 39.53 -14.90
N ASP A 152 -11.68 38.23 -14.89
CA ASP A 152 -12.46 37.59 -13.81
C ASP A 152 -11.69 36.50 -13.04
N PHE A 153 -10.35 36.48 -13.13
CA PHE A 153 -9.53 35.60 -12.30
C PHE A 153 -9.09 36.29 -10.99
N PRO A 154 -9.19 35.63 -9.83
CA PRO A 154 -8.57 36.12 -8.61
C PRO A 154 -7.03 36.17 -8.78
N ARG A 155 -6.42 37.18 -8.13
CA ARG A 155 -4.98 37.52 -8.20
C ARG A 155 -4.07 36.29 -8.27
N THR A 156 -3.08 36.34 -9.16
CA THR A 156 -2.10 35.25 -9.32
C THR A 156 -1.30 35.03 -8.03
N ILE A 157 -0.88 33.79 -7.77
CA ILE A 157 -0.21 33.37 -6.52
C ILE A 157 1.03 34.22 -6.17
N GLY A 158 1.67 34.83 -7.17
CA GLY A 158 2.80 35.75 -6.98
C GLY A 158 2.45 37.08 -6.30
N GLU A 159 1.17 37.49 -6.28
CA GLU A 159 0.70 38.74 -5.66
C GLU A 159 0.22 38.57 -4.22
N VAL A 160 0.03 37.33 -3.74
CA VAL A 160 -0.49 37.03 -2.39
C VAL A 160 0.64 36.66 -1.41
N LEU A 161 1.80 36.27 -1.92
CA LEU A 161 2.95 35.93 -1.09
C LEU A 161 3.89 37.14 -0.96
N PRO A 162 4.29 37.55 0.26
CA PRO A 162 5.37 38.51 0.41
C PRO A 162 6.64 37.93 -0.23
N SER A 163 7.30 38.73 -1.06
CA SER A 163 8.58 38.41 -1.69
C SER A 163 9.54 37.88 -0.64
N ALA A 164 9.98 36.62 -0.79
CA ALA A 164 11.01 36.05 0.04
C ALA A 164 12.32 36.81 -0.20
N ASP A 165 12.75 37.56 0.81
CA ASP A 165 14.10 38.09 0.93
C ASP A 165 15.10 36.93 0.80
N PRO A 166 16.16 37.03 -0.02
CA PRO A 166 17.19 36.02 -0.04
C PRO A 166 18.11 36.22 1.17
N ALA A 167 18.48 35.09 1.80
CA ALA A 167 19.47 34.96 2.87
C ALA A 167 18.99 35.27 4.29
N VAL A 168 18.22 34.32 4.86
CA VAL A 168 18.33 34.03 6.30
C VAL A 168 19.49 33.05 6.48
N ASP A 169 20.48 33.53 7.20
CA ASP A 169 21.72 32.88 7.60
C ASP A 169 21.43 31.58 8.36
N VAL A 170 21.60 30.43 7.69
CA VAL A 170 21.48 29.12 8.35
C VAL A 170 22.73 28.90 9.20
N PRO A 171 22.61 28.71 10.53
CA PRO A 171 23.74 28.45 11.42
C PRO A 171 24.58 27.26 10.91
N PRO A 172 25.91 27.33 10.98
CA PRO A 172 26.81 26.34 10.37
C PRO A 172 26.63 24.91 10.91
N GLU A 173 25.97 24.74 12.04
CA GLU A 173 25.75 23.45 12.72
C GLU A 173 24.68 22.57 12.05
N LEU A 174 23.81 23.14 11.19
CA LEU A 174 22.76 22.41 10.47
C LEU A 174 23.12 22.07 9.01
N ARG A 175 24.34 22.41 8.57
CA ARG A 175 24.80 22.09 7.21
C ARG A 175 25.35 20.67 7.17
N SER A 176 24.66 19.77 6.47
CA SER A 176 25.21 18.44 6.17
C SER A 176 26.53 18.58 5.40
N PRO A 177 27.58 17.82 5.75
CA PRO A 177 28.85 17.87 5.04
C PRO A 177 28.67 17.38 3.59
N PRO A 178 29.41 17.96 2.62
CA PRO A 178 29.33 17.54 1.22
C PRO A 178 29.74 16.08 1.06
N GLN A 179 28.86 15.29 0.45
CA GLN A 179 29.09 13.88 0.17
C GLN A 179 30.30 13.71 -0.76
N PRO A 180 31.26 12.83 -0.45
CA PRO A 180 32.39 12.57 -1.34
C PRO A 180 31.90 11.90 -2.64
N PRO A 181 32.49 12.24 -3.80
CA PRO A 181 32.07 11.69 -5.08
C PRO A 181 32.32 10.19 -5.16
N HIS A 182 31.32 9.44 -5.62
CA HIS A 182 31.40 7.99 -5.79
C HIS A 182 32.51 7.59 -6.78
N PRO A 183 33.28 6.52 -6.50
CA PRO A 183 34.31 6.04 -7.41
C PRO A 183 33.68 5.50 -8.70
N ARG A 184 34.09 6.05 -9.84
CA ARG A 184 33.74 5.52 -11.17
C ARG A 184 34.28 4.09 -11.27
N ARG A 185 33.39 3.12 -11.45
CA ARG A 185 33.77 1.75 -11.83
C ARG A 185 34.57 1.81 -13.13
N GLY A 186 35.84 1.42 -13.04
CA GLY A 186 36.73 1.22 -14.17
C GLY A 186 36.19 0.12 -15.09
N ARG A 187 36.46 0.32 -16.38
CA ARG A 187 35.99 -0.46 -17.52
C ARG A 187 36.71 -1.80 -17.65
#